data_AF-A0A7K0LHL2-F1
#
_entry.id   AF-A0A7K0LHL2-F1
#
_cell.length_a   1.000
_cell.length_b   1.000
_cell.length_c   1.000
_cell.angle_alpha   90.00
_cell.angle_beta   90.00
_cell.angle_gamma   90.00
#
_symmetry.space_group_name_H-M   'P 1'
#
loop_
_entity.id
_entity.type
_entity.pdbx_description
1 polymer ?
#
loop_
_entity_poly.entity_id
_entity_poly.type
_entity_poly.pdbx_seq_one_letter_code
_entity_poly.pdbx_strand_id
1 'polypeptide(L)'
;MTSWMVVTSADNYQRTIDLGFVKQGFKSRQRRRVMENMKPGDNLLYYVTAVQVFAATATITSEGFEEHELIWLSKPGEDYPWRVEVKPDRVPAEEDWIPTHMHGPALEYMQKWPAKHWKLAFQGNLHEIPDADFATVREALAGTKQIKIPGSPAKKAKTAAKKSAPKKQAAPVTKTVAAKKAVKKPAVKRS
;
A
#
# COMPACT_ATOMS: atom_id res chain seq x y z
N MET A 1 13.18 -9.56 15.00
CA MET A 1 11.96 -8.74 14.80
C MET A 1 12.49 -7.35 14.61
N THR A 2 12.21 -6.72 13.48
CA THR A 2 12.69 -5.38 13.15
C THR A 2 11.50 -4.43 13.18
N SER A 3 11.71 -3.22 13.70
CA SER A 3 10.67 -2.20 13.72
C SER A 3 10.87 -1.16 12.63
N TRP A 4 9.83 -0.95 11.84
CA TRP A 4 9.79 -0.05 10.71
C TRP A 4 8.79 1.08 10.96
N MET A 5 9.10 2.28 10.48
CA MET A 5 8.18 3.41 10.44
C MET A 5 7.90 3.81 8.99
N VAL A 6 6.65 3.71 8.58
CA VAL A 6 6.16 4.20 7.29
C VAL A 6 5.65 5.63 7.43
N VAL A 7 6.14 6.49 6.56
CA VAL A 7 5.80 7.91 6.48
C VAL A 7 4.80 8.08 5.34
N THR A 8 3.58 8.49 5.67
CA THR A 8 2.44 8.58 4.74
C THR A 8 1.69 9.90 4.87
N SER A 9 0.84 10.21 3.90
CA SER A 9 -0.14 11.31 3.97
C SER A 9 -1.43 10.83 4.63
N ALA A 10 -2.27 11.77 5.09
CA ALA A 10 -3.58 11.43 5.65
C ALA A 10 -4.46 10.68 4.64
N ASP A 11 -4.51 11.14 3.39
CA ASP A 11 -5.27 10.48 2.33
C ASP A 11 -4.82 9.03 2.06
N ASN A 12 -3.50 8.80 2.04
CA ASN A 12 -2.96 7.45 1.82
C ASN A 12 -3.12 6.55 3.03
N TYR A 13 -3.08 7.13 4.24
CA TYR A 13 -3.42 6.41 5.46
C TYR A 13 -4.90 5.99 5.46
N GLN A 14 -5.82 6.88 5.06
CA GLN A 14 -7.23 6.57 4.91
C GLN A 14 -7.46 5.45 3.89
N ARG A 15 -6.73 5.46 2.76
CA ARG A 15 -6.78 4.35 1.79
C ARG A 15 -6.32 3.02 2.38
N THR A 16 -5.32 3.02 3.26
CA THR A 16 -4.90 1.82 4.02
C THR A 16 -5.99 1.36 5.00
N ILE A 17 -6.69 2.29 5.66
CA ILE A 17 -7.88 1.98 6.48
C ILE A 17 -8.96 1.35 5.62
N ASP A 18 -9.33 1.96 4.49
CA ASP A 18 -10.41 1.52 3.60
C ASP A 18 -10.13 0.14 2.99
N LEU A 19 -8.85 -0.15 2.73
CA LEU A 19 -8.38 -1.47 2.29
C LEU A 19 -8.49 -2.54 3.39
N GLY A 20 -8.64 -2.12 4.65
CA GLY A 20 -8.77 -2.98 5.82
C GLY A 20 -7.44 -3.40 6.43
N PHE A 21 -6.36 -2.61 6.27
CA PHE A 21 -5.00 -2.95 6.71
C PHE A 21 -4.58 -4.36 6.28
N VAL A 22 -4.72 -4.67 4.99
CA VAL A 22 -4.35 -5.99 4.44
C VAL A 22 -2.96 -5.97 3.83
N LYS A 23 -2.58 -4.85 3.20
CA LYS A 23 -1.26 -4.66 2.59
C LYS A 23 -0.83 -3.20 2.73
N GLN A 24 0.48 -2.99 2.76
CA GLN A 24 1.09 -1.67 2.74
C GLN A 24 2.08 -1.57 1.59
N GLY A 25 1.95 -0.53 0.77
CA GLY A 25 2.88 -0.21 -0.31
C GLY A 25 3.93 0.82 0.09
N PHE A 26 5.10 0.68 -0.51
CA PHE A 26 6.26 1.54 -0.32
C PHE A 26 6.76 2.07 -1.66
N LYS A 27 7.38 3.25 -1.62
CA LYS A 27 7.91 3.90 -2.82
C LYS A 27 8.97 3.05 -3.52
N SER A 28 9.08 3.20 -4.83
CA SER A 28 10.01 2.46 -5.68
C SER A 28 11.45 2.42 -5.16
N ARG A 29 11.94 3.54 -4.59
CA ARG A 29 13.27 3.64 -3.96
C ARG A 29 13.51 2.72 -2.75
N GLN A 30 12.44 2.16 -2.17
CA GLN A 30 12.52 1.28 -0.99
C GLN A 30 12.54 -0.21 -1.37
N ARG A 31 12.55 -0.55 -2.67
CA ARG A 31 12.61 -1.93 -3.19
C ARG A 31 13.48 -2.85 -2.36
N ARG A 32 14.75 -2.48 -2.17
CA ARG A 32 15.73 -3.32 -1.49
C ARG A 32 15.30 -3.66 -0.07
N ARG A 33 14.86 -2.67 0.71
CA ARG A 33 14.43 -2.88 2.10
C ARG A 33 13.20 -3.77 2.18
N VAL A 34 12.24 -3.56 1.28
CA VAL A 34 11.00 -4.35 1.27
C VAL A 34 11.27 -5.79 0.85
N MET A 35 12.07 -6.01 -0.19
CA MET A 35 12.32 -7.33 -0.76
C MET A 35 13.35 -8.15 0.03
N GLU A 36 14.35 -7.51 0.65
CA GLU A 36 15.48 -8.21 1.28
C GLU A 36 15.48 -8.14 2.82
N ASN A 37 14.91 -7.07 3.42
CA ASN A 37 15.04 -6.83 4.86
C ASN A 37 13.75 -7.08 5.64
N MET A 38 12.59 -6.70 5.10
CA MET A 38 11.30 -6.89 5.78
C MET A 38 10.91 -8.36 5.80
N LYS A 39 10.48 -8.83 6.98
CA LYS A 39 10.08 -10.24 7.18
C LYS A 39 8.74 -10.34 7.92
N PRO A 40 8.01 -11.46 7.74
CA PRO A 40 6.89 -11.78 8.60
C PRO A 40 7.28 -11.71 10.08
N GLY A 41 6.45 -11.06 10.89
CA GLY A 41 6.69 -10.78 12.29
C GLY A 41 7.35 -9.42 12.56
N ASP A 42 7.87 -8.71 11.56
CA ASP A 42 8.37 -7.34 11.79
C ASP A 42 7.23 -6.37 12.14
N ASN A 43 7.57 -5.31 12.87
CA ASN A 43 6.62 -4.29 13.30
C ASN A 43 6.57 -3.14 12.30
N LEU A 44 5.40 -2.54 12.14
CA LEU A 44 5.18 -1.38 11.29
C LEU A 44 4.42 -0.29 12.05
N LEU A 45 5.04 0.89 12.16
CA LEU A 45 4.49 2.11 12.74
C LEU A 45 4.08 3.08 11.64
N TYR A 46 2.87 3.61 11.72
CA TYR A 46 2.35 4.59 10.77
C TYR A 46 2.51 6.00 11.31
N TYR A 47 3.29 6.82 10.59
CA TYR A 47 3.43 8.25 10.84
C TYR A 47 2.74 9.06 9.73
N VAL A 48 1.83 9.95 10.13
CA VAL A 48 1.09 10.81 9.19
C VAL A 48 1.72 12.20 9.17
N THR A 49 2.34 12.51 8.03
CA THR A 49 3.27 13.65 7.86
C THR A 49 2.68 15.04 8.06
N ALA A 50 1.50 15.31 7.50
CA ALA A 50 0.93 16.66 7.50
C ALA A 50 0.47 17.10 8.90
N VAL A 51 -0.09 16.17 9.67
CA VAL A 51 -0.58 16.40 11.04
C VAL A 51 0.45 16.04 12.11
N GLN A 52 1.56 15.41 11.72
CA GLN A 52 2.68 15.02 12.59
C GLN A 52 2.25 14.16 13.77
N VAL A 53 1.65 13.01 13.48
CA VAL A 53 1.15 12.07 14.50
C VAL A 53 1.58 10.64 14.20
N PHE A 54 1.66 9.84 15.26
CA PHE A 54 1.65 8.39 15.17
C PHE A 54 0.20 7.89 15.18
N ALA A 55 -0.20 7.21 14.11
CA ALA A 55 -1.61 6.92 13.84
C ALA A 55 -1.98 5.45 13.99
N ALA A 56 -1.05 4.51 13.81
CA ALA A 56 -1.33 3.08 13.97
C ALA A 56 -0.07 2.23 14.09
N THR A 57 -0.25 1.01 14.60
CA THR A 57 0.73 -0.07 14.52
C THR A 57 0.14 -1.28 13.83
N ALA A 58 0.98 -2.01 13.10
CA ALA A 58 0.65 -3.25 12.44
C ALA A 58 1.83 -4.22 12.47
N THR A 59 1.55 -5.50 12.28
CA THR A 59 2.55 -6.55 12.13
C THR A 59 2.62 -6.97 10.68
N ILE A 60 3.83 -7.09 10.12
CA ILE A 60 4.07 -7.60 8.77
C ILE A 60 3.80 -9.12 8.77
N THR A 61 3.05 -9.60 7.79
CA THR A 61 2.63 -11.02 7.71
C THR A 61 3.16 -11.75 6.47
N SER A 62 3.83 -11.07 5.54
CA SER A 62 4.43 -11.66 4.34
C SER A 62 5.87 -11.19 4.12
N GLU A 63 6.58 -11.88 3.22
CA GLU A 63 7.76 -11.30 2.57
C GLU A 63 7.34 -10.15 1.62
N GLY A 64 8.33 -9.35 1.18
CA GLY A 64 8.12 -8.31 0.18
C GLY A 64 7.73 -8.86 -1.18
N PHE A 65 6.80 -8.21 -1.85
CA PHE A 65 6.38 -8.54 -3.23
C PHE A 65 6.12 -7.29 -4.06
N GLU A 66 5.97 -7.48 -5.38
CA GLU A 66 5.69 -6.42 -6.35
C GLU A 66 4.24 -6.49 -6.85
N GLU A 67 3.54 -5.36 -6.82
CA GLU A 67 2.16 -5.23 -7.31
C GLU A 67 1.84 -3.78 -7.67
N HIS A 68 1.20 -3.56 -8.82
CA HIS A 68 0.98 -2.21 -9.39
C HIS A 68 -0.48 -1.71 -9.32
N GLU A 69 -1.33 -2.33 -8.50
CA GLU A 69 -2.71 -1.86 -8.31
C GLU A 69 -2.73 -0.44 -7.69
N LEU A 70 -3.36 0.53 -8.34
CA LEU A 70 -3.38 1.93 -7.88
C LEU A 70 -4.26 2.14 -6.65
N ILE A 71 -3.72 1.84 -5.47
CA ILE A 71 -4.39 2.02 -4.17
C ILE A 71 -4.01 3.36 -3.57
N TRP A 72 -2.72 3.64 -3.49
CA TRP A 72 -2.15 4.87 -2.92
C TRP A 72 -1.80 5.87 -4.01
N LEU A 73 -1.96 7.16 -3.69
CA LEU A 73 -1.70 8.26 -4.61
C LEU A 73 -0.37 8.94 -4.31
N SER A 74 0.35 9.30 -5.36
CA SER A 74 1.59 10.09 -5.31
C SER A 74 1.67 10.98 -6.55
N LYS A 75 2.78 11.72 -6.67
CA LYS A 75 3.15 12.38 -7.94
C LYS A 75 3.19 11.33 -9.06
N PRO A 76 2.98 11.74 -10.34
CA PRO A 76 3.03 10.84 -11.48
C PRO A 76 4.29 9.96 -11.48
N GLY A 77 4.11 8.67 -11.80
CA GLY A 77 5.21 7.70 -11.87
C GLY A 77 5.54 6.97 -10.56
N GLU A 78 4.70 7.08 -9.53
CA GLU A 78 4.83 6.28 -8.30
C GLU A 78 3.47 5.67 -7.92
N ASP A 79 3.41 4.35 -7.95
CA ASP A 79 2.23 3.51 -7.65
C ASP A 79 2.42 2.62 -6.41
N TYR A 80 3.51 2.83 -5.67
CA TYR A 80 3.88 2.07 -4.46
C TYR A 80 3.95 0.56 -4.75
N PRO A 81 4.87 0.15 -5.66
CA PRO A 81 4.84 -1.19 -6.22
C PRO A 81 5.36 -2.25 -5.26
N TRP A 82 6.24 -1.87 -4.32
CA TRP A 82 6.82 -2.79 -3.36
C TRP A 82 5.94 -2.87 -2.13
N ARG A 83 5.44 -4.06 -1.80
CA ARG A 83 4.41 -4.24 -0.77
C ARG A 83 4.75 -5.36 0.18
N VAL A 84 4.13 -5.29 1.35
CA VAL A 84 4.01 -6.39 2.30
C VAL A 84 2.55 -6.53 2.72
N GLU A 85 2.12 -7.74 3.04
CA GLU A 85 0.88 -7.96 3.76
C GLU A 85 1.08 -7.56 5.23
N VAL A 86 0.03 -6.97 5.81
CA VAL A 86 0.04 -6.52 7.20
C VAL A 86 -1.23 -6.97 7.90
N LYS A 87 -1.15 -7.04 9.22
CA LYS A 87 -2.29 -7.16 10.12
C LYS A 87 -2.28 -5.97 11.08
N PRO A 88 -3.39 -5.24 11.25
CA PRO A 88 -3.44 -4.14 12.20
C PRO A 88 -3.35 -4.65 13.64
N ASP A 89 -2.51 -4.01 14.45
CA ASP A 89 -2.42 -4.27 15.89
C ASP A 89 -3.17 -3.21 16.69
N ARG A 90 -3.03 -1.94 16.29
CA ARG A 90 -3.74 -0.82 16.91
C ARG A 90 -4.02 0.27 15.89
N VAL A 91 -5.30 0.63 15.75
CA VAL A 91 -5.77 1.71 14.88
C VAL A 91 -6.75 2.58 15.68
N PRO A 92 -6.25 3.60 16.40
CA PRO A 92 -7.08 4.56 17.13
C PRO A 92 -7.98 5.41 16.22
N ALA A 93 -8.99 6.04 16.81
CA ALA A 93 -9.69 7.17 16.22
C ALA A 93 -8.76 8.39 16.08
N GLU A 94 -9.09 9.30 15.18
CA GLU A 94 -8.24 10.47 14.86
C GLU A 94 -8.00 11.36 16.08
N GLU A 95 -8.98 11.46 16.98
CA GLU A 95 -8.86 12.24 18.22
C GLU A 95 -7.88 11.62 19.23
N ASP A 96 -7.59 10.33 19.07
CA ASP A 96 -6.69 9.55 19.94
C ASP A 96 -5.32 9.29 19.27
N TRP A 97 -5.04 9.92 18.14
CA TRP A 97 -3.70 9.88 17.54
C TRP A 97 -2.67 10.53 18.45
N ILE A 98 -1.46 9.99 18.47
CA ILE A 98 -0.40 10.48 19.34
C ILE A 98 0.36 11.61 18.63
N PRO A 99 0.29 12.86 19.10
CA PRO A 99 1.04 13.94 18.49
C PRO A 99 2.52 13.71 18.68
N THR A 100 3.28 13.75 17.59
CA THR A 100 4.69 13.38 17.61
C THR A 100 5.53 14.31 18.47
N HIS A 101 5.12 15.56 18.71
CA HIS A 101 5.85 16.45 19.61
C HIS A 101 5.82 16.00 21.09
N MET A 102 4.84 15.16 21.49
CA MET A 102 4.74 14.68 22.87
C MET A 102 5.77 13.60 23.20
N HIS A 103 6.07 12.71 22.25
CA HIS A 103 6.97 11.56 22.48
C HIS A 103 8.19 11.55 21.56
N GLY A 104 8.10 12.17 20.39
CA GLY A 104 9.13 12.17 19.34
C GLY A 104 10.51 12.59 19.84
N PRO A 105 10.70 13.76 20.49
CA PRO A 105 12.02 14.19 20.95
C PRO A 105 12.73 13.22 21.91
N ALA A 106 11.98 12.36 22.61
CA ALA A 106 12.52 11.36 23.52
C ALA A 106 12.94 10.06 22.80
N LEU A 107 12.44 9.79 21.59
CA LEU A 107 12.77 8.60 20.81
C LEU A 107 14.24 8.64 20.36
N GLU A 108 14.96 7.54 20.54
CA GLU A 108 16.37 7.39 20.15
C GLU A 108 16.56 7.67 18.65
N TYR A 109 15.62 7.23 17.83
CA TYR A 109 15.60 7.50 16.40
C TYR A 109 15.68 8.99 16.09
N MET A 110 14.92 9.81 16.81
CA MET A 110 14.83 11.26 16.59
C MET A 110 16.07 12.00 17.09
N GLN A 111 16.79 11.44 18.06
CA GLN A 111 18.02 12.01 18.63
C GLN A 111 19.22 11.94 17.67
N LYS A 112 19.08 11.25 16.53
CA LYS A 112 20.07 11.30 15.42
C LYS A 112 20.18 12.69 14.78
N TRP A 113 19.23 13.59 15.06
CA TRP A 113 19.22 14.97 14.58
C TRP A 113 19.30 15.96 15.75
N PRO A 114 19.85 17.17 15.52
CA PRO A 114 19.82 18.23 16.52
C PRO A 114 18.39 18.52 16.98
N ALA A 115 18.21 18.85 18.27
CA ALA A 115 16.89 19.08 18.88
C ALA A 115 16.06 20.18 18.18
N LYS A 116 16.67 21.11 17.44
CA LYS A 116 15.94 22.11 16.64
C LYS A 116 15.43 21.58 15.30
N HIS A 117 15.93 20.43 14.84
CA HIS A 117 15.71 19.87 13.51
C HIS A 117 15.27 18.39 13.53
N TRP A 118 14.81 17.87 14.67
CA TRP A 118 14.38 16.47 14.81
C TRP A 118 13.30 16.06 13.78
N LYS A 119 12.47 17.00 13.32
CA LYS A 119 11.45 16.74 12.27
C LYS A 119 12.05 16.26 10.94
N LEU A 120 13.35 16.46 10.69
CA LEU A 120 14.04 15.90 9.53
C LEU A 120 14.06 14.37 9.54
N ALA A 121 13.85 13.74 10.69
CA ALA A 121 13.74 12.29 10.85
C ALA A 121 12.66 11.64 9.98
N PHE A 122 11.62 12.40 9.59
CA PHE A 122 10.53 11.92 8.75
C PHE A 122 10.75 12.16 7.25
N GLN A 123 11.91 12.68 6.86
CA GLN A 123 12.22 12.83 5.44
C GLN A 123 12.49 11.46 4.82
N GLY A 124 11.48 10.94 4.14
CA GLY A 124 11.54 9.57 3.66
C GLY A 124 10.16 9.00 3.44
N ASN A 125 10.12 7.75 3.02
CA ASN A 125 8.87 6.97 3.07
C ASN A 125 8.97 5.84 4.09
N LEU A 126 10.19 5.35 4.35
CA LEU A 126 10.42 4.19 5.19
C LEU A 126 11.70 4.39 6.01
N HIS A 127 11.60 4.10 7.29
CA HIS A 127 12.66 4.24 8.26
C HIS A 127 12.72 2.98 9.13
N GLU A 128 13.92 2.48 9.40
CA GLU A 128 14.13 1.49 10.44
C GLU A 128 14.32 2.24 11.76
N ILE A 129 13.60 1.81 12.79
CA ILE A 129 13.60 2.43 14.13
C ILE A 129 14.00 1.41 15.19
N PRO A 130 14.62 1.83 16.30
CA PRO A 130 14.87 0.95 17.45
C PRO A 130 13.57 0.32 17.96
N ASP A 131 13.63 -0.94 18.38
CA ASP A 131 12.46 -1.64 18.92
C ASP A 131 11.92 -0.98 20.20
N ALA A 132 12.79 -0.35 21.00
CA ALA A 132 12.40 0.41 22.19
C ALA A 132 11.55 1.64 21.84
N ASP A 133 11.87 2.34 20.74
CA ASP A 133 11.07 3.47 20.26
C ASP A 133 9.70 3.00 19.80
N PHE A 134 9.66 1.90 19.05
CA PHE A 134 8.39 1.29 18.64
C PHE A 134 7.54 0.89 19.85
N ALA A 135 8.14 0.24 20.85
CA ALA A 135 7.46 -0.17 22.07
C ALA A 135 6.84 1.03 22.82
N THR A 136 7.59 2.14 22.92
CA THR A 136 7.11 3.39 23.54
C THR A 136 5.86 3.92 22.85
N VAL A 137 5.88 4.00 21.52
CA VAL A 137 4.72 4.51 20.75
C VAL A 137 3.55 3.52 20.80
N ARG A 138 3.82 2.22 20.73
CA ARG A 138 2.81 1.17 20.87
C ARG A 138 2.11 1.24 22.22
N GLU A 139 2.84 1.47 23.31
CA GLU A 139 2.28 1.62 24.65
C GLU A 139 1.41 2.87 24.76
N ALA A 140 1.88 4.01 24.23
CA ALA A 140 1.08 5.23 24.16
C ALA A 140 -0.25 5.00 23.42
N LEU A 141 -0.25 4.17 22.38
CA LEU A 141 -1.45 3.80 21.62
C LEU A 141 -2.34 2.76 22.32
N ALA A 142 -1.88 2.03 23.34
CA ALA A 142 -2.59 0.89 23.92
C ALA A 142 -3.89 1.26 24.66
N GLY A 143 -4.02 2.50 25.14
CA GLY A 143 -5.19 3.02 25.88
C GLY A 143 -6.26 3.71 25.02
N THR A 144 -6.02 3.88 23.73
CA THR A 144 -6.86 4.68 22.80
C THR A 144 -8.17 4.01 22.39
N LYS A 145 -9.19 4.72 21.90
CA LYS A 145 -10.37 4.06 21.32
C LYS A 145 -10.05 3.57 19.92
N GLN A 146 -10.28 2.29 19.65
CA GLN A 146 -10.06 1.72 18.31
C GLN A 146 -11.23 1.99 17.37
N ILE A 147 -10.92 2.32 16.13
CA ILE A 147 -11.92 2.33 15.07
C ILE A 147 -12.25 0.92 14.62
N LYS A 148 -13.45 0.74 14.08
CA LYS A 148 -13.80 -0.47 13.36
C LYS A 148 -13.15 -0.42 11.98
N ILE A 149 -12.08 -1.20 11.79
CA ILE A 149 -11.44 -1.35 10.49
C ILE A 149 -12.43 -2.05 9.55
N PRO A 150 -12.71 -1.50 8.35
CA PRO A 150 -13.55 -2.19 7.39
C PRO A 150 -12.92 -3.53 7.02
N GLY A 151 -13.72 -4.59 6.97
CA GLY A 151 -13.22 -5.89 6.53
C GLY A 151 -12.67 -5.79 5.12
N SER A 152 -11.58 -6.51 4.83
CA SER A 152 -10.94 -6.53 3.50
C SER A 152 -11.99 -6.60 2.37
N PRO A 153 -11.86 -5.80 1.30
CA PRO A 153 -12.78 -5.84 0.16
C PRO A 153 -12.93 -7.24 -0.50
N ALA A 154 -12.07 -8.21 -0.19
CA ALA A 154 -12.06 -9.54 -0.81
C ALA A 154 -12.89 -10.60 -0.06
N LYS A 155 -14.23 -10.45 -0.07
CA LYS A 155 -15.18 -11.59 -0.08
C LYS A 155 -16.51 -11.34 -0.80
N LYS A 156 -16.70 -10.21 -1.49
CA LYS A 156 -17.95 -9.92 -2.24
C LYS A 156 -17.87 -10.17 -3.76
N ALA A 157 -16.72 -10.54 -4.32
CA ALA A 157 -16.53 -10.65 -5.79
C ALA A 157 -16.53 -12.09 -6.35
N LYS A 158 -17.22 -13.07 -5.74
CA LYS A 158 -17.37 -14.43 -6.30
C LYS A 158 -18.80 -14.99 -6.39
N THR A 159 -19.85 -14.16 -6.24
CA THR A 159 -21.26 -14.66 -6.27
C THR A 159 -22.14 -14.01 -7.34
N ALA A 160 -21.58 -13.44 -8.41
CA ALA A 160 -22.36 -12.84 -9.51
C ALA A 160 -22.05 -13.39 -10.92
N ALA A 161 -21.27 -14.47 -11.03
CA ALA A 161 -20.97 -15.11 -12.33
C ALA A 161 -21.45 -16.57 -12.38
N LYS A 162 -22.74 -16.81 -12.12
CA LYS A 162 -23.38 -18.08 -12.48
C LYS A 162 -24.90 -17.93 -12.56
N LYS A 163 -25.40 -17.30 -13.64
CA LYS A 163 -26.76 -17.50 -14.17
C LYS A 163 -26.91 -16.81 -15.53
N SER A 164 -26.55 -17.51 -16.59
CA SER A 164 -27.28 -17.44 -17.88
C SER A 164 -26.72 -18.43 -18.90
N ALA A 165 -27.41 -19.55 -19.05
CA ALA A 165 -27.57 -20.29 -20.31
C ALA A 165 -28.99 -20.91 -20.27
N PRO A 166 -29.68 -21.22 -21.39
CA PRO A 166 -29.14 -21.39 -22.75
C PRO A 166 -29.95 -20.75 -23.92
N LYS A 167 -29.28 -20.79 -25.09
CA LYS A 167 -29.70 -20.63 -26.50
C LYS A 167 -31.18 -20.87 -26.87
N LYS A 168 -31.70 -20.05 -27.80
CA LYS A 168 -32.59 -20.52 -28.88
C LYS A 168 -32.08 -20.07 -30.25
N GLN A 169 -32.12 -21.03 -31.17
CA GLN A 169 -31.73 -20.95 -32.57
C GLN A 169 -32.83 -20.31 -33.41
N ALA A 170 -32.45 -19.56 -34.45
CA ALA A 170 -33.10 -19.59 -35.77
C ALA A 170 -32.12 -19.03 -36.82
N ALA A 171 -31.99 -19.76 -37.93
CA ALA A 171 -31.36 -19.35 -39.20
C ALA A 171 -32.34 -19.75 -40.33
N PRO A 172 -32.12 -19.47 -41.63
CA PRO A 172 -31.25 -18.50 -42.30
C PRO A 172 -32.01 -17.68 -43.40
N VAL A 173 -31.41 -16.63 -43.99
CA VAL A 173 -31.70 -16.24 -45.40
C VAL A 173 -30.44 -15.73 -46.09
N THR A 174 -30.17 -16.32 -47.26
CA THR A 174 -29.08 -16.05 -48.22
C THR A 174 -29.48 -15.03 -49.30
N LYS A 175 -28.50 -14.26 -49.79
CA LYS A 175 -28.17 -13.93 -51.20
C LYS A 175 -26.99 -12.92 -51.20
N THR A 176 -25.76 -13.32 -51.58
CA THR A 176 -25.13 -13.22 -52.94
C THR A 176 -25.13 -11.76 -53.46
N VAL A 177 -23.99 -11.11 -53.76
CA VAL A 177 -23.29 -11.16 -55.07
C VAL A 177 -21.82 -10.65 -54.99
N ALA A 178 -20.92 -11.45 -55.59
CA ALA A 178 -19.72 -11.21 -56.44
C ALA A 178 -18.75 -10.00 -56.20
N ALA A 179 -17.46 -10.24 -55.95
CA ALA A 179 -16.30 -10.30 -56.89
C ALA A 179 -15.57 -8.94 -57.08
N LYS A 180 -14.23 -8.78 -57.09
CA LYS A 180 -13.17 -9.52 -57.80
C LYS A 180 -11.78 -9.38 -57.12
N LYS A 181 -10.97 -10.43 -57.29
CA LYS A 181 -9.49 -10.54 -57.55
C LYS A 181 -8.77 -9.22 -57.94
N ALA A 182 -7.44 -9.05 -57.87
CA ALA A 182 -6.23 -9.71 -57.33
C ALA A 182 -5.03 -8.88 -57.91
N VAL A 183 -3.78 -9.27 -57.58
CA VAL A 183 -2.48 -9.04 -58.27
C VAL A 183 -1.48 -8.29 -57.35
N LYS A 184 -0.58 -9.00 -56.65
CA LYS A 184 0.74 -9.58 -57.02
C LYS A 184 1.91 -8.57 -56.96
N LYS A 185 2.87 -8.88 -56.06
CA LYS A 185 4.26 -8.34 -55.99
C LYS A 185 5.02 -8.53 -57.32
N PRO A 186 6.18 -7.86 -57.52
CA PRO A 186 7.45 -8.47 -57.09
C PRO A 186 8.48 -7.48 -56.51
N ALA A 187 9.54 -8.08 -55.94
CA ALA A 187 10.71 -7.47 -55.30
C ALA A 187 11.73 -6.89 -56.29
N VAL A 188 12.53 -5.90 -55.88
CA VAL A 188 13.85 -5.58 -56.48
C VAL A 188 14.86 -5.15 -55.40
N LYS A 189 16.12 -5.41 -55.74
CA LYS A 189 17.37 -5.62 -55.00
C LYS A 189 18.00 -4.39 -54.32
N ARG A 190 18.88 -4.75 -53.39
CA ARG A 190 20.04 -4.00 -52.86
C ARG A 190 20.83 -3.27 -53.95
N SER A 191 21.36 -2.11 -53.57
CA SER A 191 22.59 -1.49 -54.10
C SER A 191 23.56 -1.34 -52.93
#